data_AF-A0A8S2S3Y0-F1
#
_entry.id   AF-A0A8S2S3Y0-F1
#
_cell.length_a   1.000
_cell.length_b   1.000
_cell.length_c   1.000
_cell.angle_alpha   90.00
_cell.angle_beta   90.00
_cell.angle_gamma   90.00
#
_symmetry.space_group_name_H-M   'P 1'
#
loop_
_entity.id
_entity.type
_entity.pdbx_description
1 polymer ?
#
loop_
_entity_poly.entity_id
_entity_poly.type
_entity_poly.pdbx_seq_one_letter_code
_entity_poly.pdbx_strand_id
1 'polypeptide(L)'
;ILSLGTGDFVSDPLNPEANRNLLFWARNHQSVFKILMDGPQNNIDLHLNSVLSDNYYRWQIWLENPIELDDKQDTTTDRLIDLAHGHLEEMEAYDNRHRLGCVIENLRSK
;
A
#
# COMPACT_ATOMS: atom_id res chain seq x y z
N ILE A 1 4.47 -11.42 9.79
CA ILE A 1 4.79 -9.99 9.58
C ILE A 1 3.62 -9.34 8.89
N LEU A 2 3.10 -8.25 9.48
CA LEU A 2 2.16 -7.37 8.82
C LEU A 2 2.94 -6.16 8.29
N SER A 3 2.82 -5.90 7.00
CA SER A 3 3.48 -4.82 6.27
C SER A 3 2.41 -3.89 5.73
N LEU A 4 2.45 -2.63 6.13
CA LEU A 4 1.47 -1.61 5.74
C LEU A 4 2.10 -0.68 4.71
N GLY A 5 1.42 -0.52 3.58
CA GLY A 5 1.76 0.44 2.54
C GLY A 5 0.99 1.74 2.71
N THR A 6 1.54 2.81 2.14
CA THR A 6 0.93 4.14 2.14
C THR A 6 0.06 4.38 0.91
N GLY A 7 -0.28 3.34 0.14
CA GLY A 7 -0.89 3.46 -1.19
C GLY A 7 0.14 3.38 -2.31
N ASP A 8 -0.32 3.15 -3.54
CA ASP A 8 0.45 3.27 -4.77
C ASP A 8 -0.51 3.68 -5.90
N PHE A 9 -0.02 4.32 -6.95
CA PHE A 9 -0.84 4.76 -8.07
C PHE A 9 -0.42 4.06 -9.37
N VAL A 10 -1.36 3.31 -9.96
CA VAL A 10 -1.19 2.68 -11.25
C VAL A 10 -1.82 3.56 -12.31
N SER A 11 -0.98 4.23 -13.11
CA SER A 11 -1.44 5.12 -14.18
C SER A 11 -2.09 4.40 -15.35
N ASP A 12 -1.68 3.15 -15.59
CA ASP A 12 -2.22 2.29 -16.64
C ASP A 12 -2.49 0.89 -16.06
N PRO A 13 -3.77 0.51 -15.84
CA PRO A 13 -4.14 -0.81 -15.35
C PRO A 13 -3.72 -1.96 -16.28
N LEU A 14 -3.50 -1.68 -17.57
CA LEU A 14 -3.04 -2.67 -18.56
C LEU A 14 -1.51 -2.85 -18.50
N ASN A 15 -0.79 -1.92 -17.87
CA ASN A 15 0.65 -1.98 -17.67
C ASN A 15 1.04 -1.52 -16.26
N PRO A 16 0.63 -2.27 -15.21
CA PRO A 16 0.91 -1.90 -13.82
C PRO A 16 2.41 -1.87 -13.51
N GLU A 17 3.20 -2.64 -14.27
CA GLU A 17 4.66 -2.71 -14.17
C GLU A 17 5.34 -1.39 -14.52
N ALA A 18 4.77 -0.58 -15.43
CA ALA A 18 5.38 0.68 -15.85
C ALA A 18 5.46 1.72 -14.73
N ASN A 19 4.66 1.58 -13.68
CA ASN A 19 4.70 2.44 -12.51
C ASN A 19 5.35 1.77 -11.29
N ARG A 20 5.74 0.49 -11.40
CA ARG A 20 6.42 -0.20 -10.30
C ARG A 20 7.72 0.51 -9.99
N ASN A 21 7.92 0.83 -8.71
CA ASN A 21 9.08 1.53 -8.14
C ASN A 21 9.07 3.06 -8.32
N LEU A 22 8.00 3.65 -8.87
CA LEU A 22 7.82 5.08 -8.77
C LEU A 22 7.18 5.41 -7.43
N LEU A 23 7.92 6.05 -6.52
CA LEU A 23 7.33 6.53 -5.26
C LEU A 23 6.38 7.68 -5.57
N PHE A 24 5.12 7.31 -5.84
CA PHE A 24 4.09 8.18 -6.41
C PHE A 24 3.85 9.41 -5.54
N TRP A 25 3.98 9.25 -4.22
CA TRP A 25 3.89 10.31 -3.23
C TRP A 25 4.94 11.43 -3.48
N ALA A 26 6.15 11.08 -3.93
CA ALA A 26 7.28 12.01 -4.04
C ALA A 26 7.39 12.72 -5.40
N ARG A 27 6.35 12.68 -6.25
CA ARG A 27 6.37 13.25 -7.62
C ARG A 27 6.77 14.72 -7.69
N ASN A 28 6.52 15.48 -6.62
CA ASN A 28 6.80 16.91 -6.59
C ASN A 28 8.20 17.28 -6.09
N HIS A 29 8.97 16.31 -5.59
CA HIS A 29 10.29 16.56 -5.04
C HIS A 29 11.38 15.95 -5.91
N GLN A 30 11.98 16.73 -6.81
CA GLN A 30 13.03 16.29 -7.74
C GLN A 30 14.23 15.60 -7.05
N SER A 31 14.59 16.02 -5.83
CA SER A 31 15.67 15.42 -5.04
C SER A 31 15.29 14.06 -4.44
N VAL A 32 14.02 13.88 -4.07
CA VAL A 32 13.46 12.65 -3.48
C VAL A 32 13.14 11.64 -4.59
N PHE A 33 12.62 12.12 -5.72
CA PHE A 33 12.34 11.37 -6.94
C PHE A 33 13.56 10.55 -7.39
N LYS A 34 14.75 11.15 -7.45
CA LYS A 34 15.97 10.46 -7.90
C LYS A 34 16.46 9.37 -6.95
N ILE A 35 16.34 9.55 -5.64
CA ILE A 35 16.82 8.58 -4.63
C ILE A 35 15.89 7.36 -4.57
N LEU A 36 14.61 7.56 -4.87
CA LEU A 36 13.55 6.59 -4.64
C LEU A 36 13.14 5.82 -5.90
N MET A 37 13.39 6.33 -7.11
CA MET A 37 13.21 5.59 -8.37
C MET A 37 14.22 4.44 -8.55
N ASP A 38 15.38 4.52 -7.89
CA ASP A 38 16.34 3.42 -7.80
C ASP A 38 15.97 2.43 -6.66
N GLY A 39 14.89 2.70 -5.93
CA GLY A 39 14.47 2.01 -4.72
C GLY A 39 13.54 0.81 -4.98
N PRO A 40 13.81 -0.37 -4.40
CA PRO A 40 13.18 -1.63 -4.78
C PRO A 40 11.90 -1.92 -4.00
N GLN A 41 10.93 -1.00 -3.95
CA GLN A 41 9.74 -1.17 -3.10
C GLN A 41 9.00 -2.49 -3.43
N ASN A 42 8.91 -2.86 -4.71
CA ASN A 42 8.34 -4.15 -5.13
C ASN A 42 9.26 -5.36 -4.91
N ASN A 43 10.59 -5.19 -4.94
CA ASN A 43 11.47 -6.34 -4.71
C ASN A 43 11.52 -6.74 -3.24
N ILE A 44 11.26 -5.82 -2.30
CA ILE A 44 11.16 -6.15 -0.88
C ILE A 44 9.92 -7.01 -0.63
N ASP A 45 8.76 -6.63 -1.17
CA ASP A 45 7.52 -7.41 -1.01
C ASP A 45 7.64 -8.81 -1.64
N LEU A 46 8.21 -8.91 -2.84
CA LEU A 46 8.50 -10.20 -3.48
C LEU A 46 9.47 -11.05 -2.66
N HIS A 47 10.54 -10.44 -2.13
CA HIS A 47 11.52 -11.14 -1.31
C HIS A 47 10.91 -11.63 0.00
N LEU A 48 10.19 -10.77 0.73
CA LEU A 48 9.54 -11.12 1.99
C LEU A 48 8.49 -12.21 1.78
N ASN A 49 7.70 -12.12 0.71
CA ASN A 49 6.75 -13.16 0.35
C ASN A 49 7.46 -14.50 0.07
N SER A 50 8.60 -14.49 -0.65
CA SER A 50 9.36 -15.71 -0.94
C SER A 50 9.94 -16.38 0.31
N VAL A 51 10.32 -15.59 1.33
CA VAL A 51 10.96 -16.10 2.56
C VAL A 51 9.93 -16.51 3.60
N LEU A 52 8.83 -15.77 3.73
CA LEU A 52 7.88 -15.89 4.84
C LEU A 52 6.56 -16.55 4.42
N SER A 53 6.24 -16.56 3.12
CA SER A 53 5.04 -17.16 2.53
C SER A 53 3.78 -16.75 3.30
N ASP A 54 3.03 -17.71 3.85
CA ASP A 54 1.78 -17.46 4.60
C ASP A 54 1.96 -16.66 5.89
N ASN A 55 3.19 -16.43 6.33
CA ASN A 55 3.49 -15.56 7.47
C ASN A 55 3.74 -14.10 7.06
N TYR A 56 3.64 -13.76 5.78
CA TYR A 56 3.72 -12.39 5.28
C TYR A 56 2.36 -11.87 4.85
N TYR A 57 2.00 -10.71 5.38
CA TYR A 57 0.75 -10.02 5.06
C TYR A 57 1.10 -8.61 4.62
N ARG A 58 0.76 -8.25 3.37
CA ARG A 58 0.97 -6.92 2.81
C ARG A 58 -0.39 -6.27 2.60
N TRP A 59 -0.61 -5.11 3.22
CA TRP A 59 -1.77 -4.27 2.95
C TRP A 59 -1.32 -3.06 2.16
N GLN A 60 -1.91 -2.91 0.99
CA GLN A 60 -1.49 -1.94 -0.01
C GLN A 60 -2.73 -1.50 -0.78
N ILE A 61 -3.02 -0.20 -0.73
CA ILE A 61 -4.12 0.40 -1.48
C ILE A 61 -3.61 0.79 -2.88
N TRP A 62 -4.40 0.51 -3.91
CA TRP A 62 -4.14 0.97 -5.28
C TRP A 62 -5.05 2.16 -5.57
N LEU A 63 -4.46 3.32 -5.74
CA LEU A 63 -5.18 4.58 -5.95
C LEU A 63 -5.51 4.74 -7.42
N GLU A 64 -6.75 5.16 -7.70
CA GLU A 64 -7.20 5.51 -9.06
C GLU A 64 -6.67 6.87 -9.53
N ASN A 65 -6.41 7.78 -8.60
CA ASN A 65 -5.85 9.10 -8.89
C ASN A 65 -4.69 9.39 -7.94
N PRO A 66 -3.60 9.99 -8.42
CA PRO A 66 -2.42 10.24 -7.59
C PRO A 66 -2.76 11.24 -6.48
N ILE A 67 -2.05 11.09 -5.37
CA ILE A 67 -2.08 12.02 -4.25
C ILE A 67 -0.63 12.35 -3.92
N GLU A 68 -0.35 13.60 -3.60
CA GLU A 68 1.01 14.11 -3.35
C GLU A 68 1.36 13.99 -1.88
N LEU A 69 2.64 13.72 -1.57
CA LEU A 69 3.07 13.41 -0.19
C LEU A 69 2.78 14.57 0.77
N ASP A 70 2.89 15.78 0.27
CA ASP A 70 2.79 17.03 1.00
C ASP A 70 1.44 17.73 0.82
N ASP A 71 0.46 17.08 0.19
CA ASP A 71 -0.90 17.60 0.11
C ASP A 71 -1.58 17.57 1.49
N LYS A 72 -1.86 18.76 2.01
CA LYS A 72 -2.43 18.99 3.35
C LYS A 72 -3.87 19.50 3.27
N GLN A 73 -4.51 19.44 2.10
CA GLN A 73 -5.92 19.80 1.99
C GLN A 73 -6.77 18.83 2.81
N ASP A 74 -7.74 19.35 3.56
CA ASP A 74 -8.65 18.54 4.36
C ASP A 74 -9.38 17.50 3.48
N THR A 75 -9.78 17.90 2.27
CA THR A 75 -10.42 17.02 1.28
C THR A 75 -9.55 15.83 0.88
N THR A 76 -8.24 15.99 0.88
CA THR A 76 -7.29 14.92 0.56
C THR A 76 -7.18 13.94 1.73
N THR A 77 -7.17 14.46 2.96
CA THR A 77 -7.19 13.65 4.18
C THR A 77 -8.49 12.85 4.28
N ASP A 78 -9.64 13.49 4.05
CA ASP A 78 -10.95 12.84 4.04
C ASP A 78 -11.00 11.71 3.00
N ARG A 79 -10.54 12.00 1.78
CA ARG A 79 -10.44 10.99 0.71
C ARG A 79 -9.57 9.79 1.09
N LEU A 80 -8.45 10.01 1.79
CA LEU A 80 -7.60 8.92 2.27
C LEU A 80 -8.29 8.06 3.33
N ILE A 81 -9.06 8.68 4.21
CA ILE A 81 -9.86 7.97 5.22
C ILE A 81 -10.91 7.10 4.53
N ASP A 82 -11.65 7.65 3.56
CA ASP A 82 -12.67 6.93 2.82
C ASP A 82 -12.09 5.73 2.05
N LEU A 83 -10.95 5.92 1.39
CA LEU A 83 -10.25 4.85 0.69
C LEU A 83 -9.78 3.74 1.64
N ALA A 84 -9.29 4.10 2.83
CA ALA A 84 -8.88 3.12 3.82
C ALA A 84 -10.07 2.32 4.35
N HIS A 85 -11.21 2.95 4.61
CA HIS A 85 -12.43 2.26 5.01
C HIS A 85 -12.94 1.31 3.91
N GLY A 86 -13.05 1.79 2.67
CA GLY A 86 -13.47 0.94 1.55
C GLY A 86 -12.56 -0.27 1.37
N HIS A 87 -11.25 -0.10 1.50
CA HIS A 87 -10.31 -1.21 1.41
C HIS A 87 -10.48 -2.24 2.54
N LEU A 88 -10.75 -1.79 3.77
CA LEU A 88 -11.04 -2.69 4.88
C LEU A 88 -12.32 -3.51 4.61
N GLU A 89 -13.37 -2.87 4.10
CA GLU A 89 -14.62 -3.55 3.73
C GLU A 89 -14.41 -4.60 2.63
N GLU A 90 -13.64 -4.27 1.59
CA GLU A 90 -13.28 -5.21 0.52
C GLU A 90 -12.52 -6.43 1.07
N MET A 91 -11.55 -6.19 1.96
CA MET A 91 -10.78 -7.25 2.61
C MET A 91 -11.66 -8.14 3.51
N GLU A 92 -12.63 -7.57 4.20
CA GLU A 92 -13.61 -8.32 5.00
C GLU A 92 -14.55 -9.17 4.14
N ALA A 93 -14.88 -8.73 2.92
CA ALA A 93 -15.72 -9.49 2.00
C ALA A 93 -15.00 -10.70 1.37
N TYR A 94 -13.69 -10.58 1.11
CA TYR A 94 -12.88 -11.57 0.37
C TYR A 94 -12.36 -12.75 1.20
N ASP A 95 -13.16 -13.38 2.07
CA ASP A 95 -12.79 -14.53 2.94
C ASP A 95 -11.45 -14.41 3.72
N ASN A 96 -10.82 -13.24 3.71
CA ASN A 96 -9.65 -12.86 4.49
C ASN A 96 -10.03 -12.57 5.96
N ARG A 97 -11.31 -12.74 6.32
CA ARG A 97 -11.82 -12.65 7.70
C ARG A 97 -11.05 -13.57 8.65
N HIS A 98 -10.67 -14.76 8.19
CA HIS A 98 -9.86 -15.67 9.00
C HIS A 98 -8.47 -15.08 9.28
N ARG A 99 -7.90 -14.32 8.34
CA ARG A 99 -6.54 -13.76 8.43
C ARG A 99 -6.49 -12.44 9.21
N LEU A 100 -7.46 -11.55 9.01
CA LEU A 100 -7.58 -10.30 9.78
C LEU A 100 -7.93 -10.57 11.25
N GLY A 101 -8.92 -11.45 11.48
CA GLY A 101 -9.34 -11.89 12.80
C GLY A 101 -8.19 -12.51 13.59
N CYS A 102 -7.42 -13.43 12.99
CA CYS A 102 -6.26 -14.02 13.64
C CYS A 102 -5.16 -13.00 13.98
N VAL A 103 -4.92 -11.98 13.16
CA VAL A 103 -3.95 -10.93 13.49
C VAL A 103 -4.43 -10.09 14.68
N ILE A 104 -5.70 -9.69 14.68
CA ILE A 104 -6.29 -8.90 15.78
C ILE A 104 -6.31 -9.72 17.08
N GLU A 105 -6.68 -10.99 17.02
CA GLU A 105 -6.68 -11.90 18.18
C GLU A 105 -5.26 -12.13 18.73
N ASN A 106 -4.25 -12.29 17.86
CA ASN A 106 -2.86 -12.41 18.27
C ASN A 106 -2.27 -11.12 18.86
N LEU A 107 -2.77 -9.95 18.47
CA LEU A 107 -2.38 -8.67 19.06
C LEU A 107 -3.06 -8.45 20.42
N ARG A 108 -4.27 -8.98 20.62
CA ARG A 108 -5.02 -8.88 21.88
C ARG A 108 -4.57 -9.90 22.93
N SER A 109 -3.87 -10.97 22.53
CA SER A 109 -3.38 -12.02 23.43
C SER A 109 -1.97 -11.77 23.98
N LYS A 110 -1.35 -10.63 23.65
CA LYS A 110 -0.10 -10.13 24.25
C LYS A 110 -0.39 -8.98 25.21
#